data_AF-A0A414NTR8-F1
#
_entry.id   AF-A0A414NTR8-F1
#
_cell.length_a   1.000
_cell.length_b   1.000
_cell.length_c   1.000
_cell.angle_alpha   90.00
_cell.angle_beta   90.00
_cell.angle_gamma   90.00
#
_symmetry.space_group_name_H-M   'P 1'
#
loop_
_entity.id
_entity.type
_entity.pdbx_description
1 polymer ?
#
loop_
_entity_poly.entity_id
_entity_poly.type
_entity_poly.pdbx_seq_one_letter_code
_entity_poly.pdbx_strand_id
1 'polypeptide(L)'
;MKQDIQAADEEWKKKEEVEEAAAAKERERQVAIKKEKQKVVEAERAKHIYIGDPESKIRKVFGEPDRVNRHVSEYGTLKQYVYEYDDGNTYIYTRDGVVTDFQD
;
A
#
# COMPACT_ATOMS: atom_id res chain seq x y z
N MET A 1 34.04 -49.86 -4.33
CA MET A 1 33.66 -49.14 -5.57
C MET A 1 32.17 -48.98 -5.76
N LYS A 2 31.33 -50.04 -5.84
CA LYS A 2 29.87 -49.85 -6.02
C LYS A 2 29.14 -49.28 -4.79
N GLN A 3 29.59 -49.61 -3.58
CA GLN A 3 29.01 -49.11 -2.33
C GLN A 3 29.33 -47.63 -2.07
N ASP A 4 30.51 -47.17 -2.48
CA ASP A 4 30.96 -45.78 -2.28
C ASP A 4 30.16 -44.79 -3.14
N ILE A 5 29.74 -45.21 -4.33
CA ILE A 5 28.90 -44.41 -5.25
C ILE A 5 27.46 -44.31 -4.73
N GLN A 6 26.94 -45.38 -4.13
CA GLN A 6 25.60 -45.38 -3.53
C GLN A 6 25.53 -44.48 -2.29
N ALA A 7 26.56 -44.51 -1.43
CA ALA A 7 26.64 -43.63 -0.27
C ALA A 7 26.71 -42.14 -0.67
N ALA A 8 27.48 -41.82 -1.72
CA ALA A 8 27.58 -40.45 -2.23
C ALA A 8 26.26 -39.92 -2.83
N ASP A 9 25.47 -40.76 -3.50
CA ASP A 9 24.16 -40.41 -4.07
C ASP A 9 23.11 -40.13 -2.97
N GLU A 10 23.12 -40.92 -1.89
CA GLU A 10 22.22 -40.71 -0.74
C GLU A 10 22.57 -39.45 0.05
N GLU A 11 23.86 -39.13 0.21
CA GLU A 11 24.28 -37.89 0.86
C GLU A 11 23.94 -36.66 0.02
N TRP A 12 24.05 -36.76 -1.31
CA TRP A 12 23.68 -35.67 -2.22
C TRP A 12 22.17 -35.38 -2.15
N LYS A 13 21.32 -36.41 -2.21
CA LYS A 13 19.86 -36.27 -2.07
C LYS A 13 19.44 -35.66 -0.73
N LYS A 14 20.05 -36.10 0.38
CA LYS A 14 19.77 -35.52 1.70
C LYS A 14 20.17 -34.04 1.78
N LYS A 15 21.27 -33.64 1.15
CA LYS A 15 21.67 -32.22 1.09
C LYS A 15 20.71 -31.39 0.27
N GLU A 16 20.26 -31.91 -0.88
CA GLU A 16 19.29 -31.24 -1.74
C GLU A 16 17.94 -31.06 -1.04
N GLU A 17 17.42 -32.09 -0.35
CA GLU A 17 16.19 -31.99 0.46
C GLU A 17 16.31 -30.96 1.59
N VAL A 18 17.46 -30.89 2.26
CA VAL A 18 17.71 -29.90 3.32
C VAL A 18 17.82 -28.49 2.76
N GLU A 19 18.48 -28.32 1.62
CA GLU A 19 18.61 -27.03 0.93
C GLU A 19 17.25 -26.55 0.40
N GLU A 20 16.46 -27.44 -0.20
CA GLU A 20 15.11 -27.14 -0.67
C GLU A 20 14.17 -26.80 0.51
N ALA A 21 14.24 -27.55 1.61
CA ALA A 21 13.48 -27.25 2.82
C ALA A 21 13.92 -25.91 3.46
N ALA A 22 15.20 -25.57 3.42
CA ALA A 22 15.71 -24.28 3.89
C ALA A 22 15.25 -23.13 2.98
N ALA A 23 15.31 -23.32 1.65
CA ALA A 23 14.83 -22.35 0.67
C ALA A 23 13.30 -22.15 0.76
N ALA A 24 12.52 -23.21 1.00
CA ALA A 24 11.08 -23.13 1.22
C ALA A 24 10.76 -22.32 2.48
N LYS A 25 11.41 -22.61 3.61
CA LYS A 25 11.27 -21.84 4.86
C LYS A 25 11.64 -20.38 4.68
N GLU A 26 12.69 -20.09 3.91
CA GLU A 26 13.09 -18.71 3.64
C GLU A 26 12.07 -17.98 2.75
N ARG A 27 11.54 -18.64 1.71
CA ARG A 27 10.46 -18.06 0.88
C ARG A 27 9.22 -17.76 1.71
N GLU A 28 8.81 -18.67 2.60
CA GLU A 28 7.68 -18.43 3.50
C GLU A 28 7.93 -17.24 4.43
N ARG A 29 9.13 -17.13 5.01
CA ARG A 29 9.53 -15.97 5.81
C ARG A 29 9.49 -14.68 5.01
N GLN A 30 10.02 -14.67 3.79
CA GLN A 30 10.00 -13.50 2.92
C GLN A 30 8.58 -13.09 2.53
N VAL A 31 7.69 -14.06 2.26
CA VAL A 31 6.27 -13.81 2.00
C VAL A 31 5.59 -13.21 3.24
N ALA A 32 5.85 -13.75 4.44
CA ALA A 32 5.31 -13.22 5.68
C ALA A 32 5.80 -11.79 5.95
N ILE A 33 7.10 -11.52 5.78
CA ILE A 33 7.70 -10.18 5.93
C ILE A 33 7.08 -9.22 4.92
N LYS A 34 6.95 -9.62 3.65
CA LYS A 34 6.35 -8.77 2.61
C LYS A 34 4.90 -8.44 2.93
N LYS A 35 4.12 -9.43 3.40
CA LYS A 35 2.73 -9.24 3.81
C LYS A 35 2.62 -8.28 4.99
N GLU A 36 3.52 -8.38 5.97
CA GLU A 36 3.50 -7.47 7.12
C GLU A 36 3.89 -6.04 6.71
N LYS A 37 4.95 -5.89 5.90
CA LYS A 37 5.32 -4.59 5.32
C LYS A 37 4.17 -3.98 4.53
N GLN A 38 3.46 -4.78 3.73
CA GLN A 38 2.31 -4.32 2.97
C GLN A 38 1.19 -3.79 3.88
N LYS A 39 0.86 -4.49 4.98
CA LYS A 39 -0.13 -3.99 5.94
C LYS A 39 0.28 -2.66 6.57
N VAL A 40 1.56 -2.50 6.92
CA VAL A 40 2.06 -1.23 7.47
C VAL A 40 1.90 -0.11 6.45
N VAL A 41 2.27 -0.34 5.19
CA VAL A 41 2.10 0.63 4.10
C VAL A 41 0.62 0.94 3.87
N GLU A 42 -0.26 -0.05 3.87
CA GLU A 42 -1.71 0.15 3.72
C GLU A 42 -2.31 0.93 4.89
N ALA A 43 -1.86 0.66 6.12
CA ALA A 43 -2.29 1.39 7.31
C ALA A 43 -1.83 2.85 7.28
N GLU A 44 -0.59 3.12 6.86
CA GLU A 44 -0.09 4.49 6.68
C GLU A 44 -0.82 5.20 5.56
N ARG A 45 -1.05 4.53 4.42
CA ARG A 45 -1.81 5.09 3.30
C ARG A 45 -3.25 5.39 3.68
N ALA A 46 -3.85 4.63 4.59
CA ALA A 46 -5.21 4.86 5.08
C ALA A 46 -5.35 6.17 5.86
N LYS A 47 -4.28 6.64 6.51
CA LYS A 47 -4.24 7.87 7.30
C LYS A 47 -3.95 9.13 6.50
N HIS A 48 -3.64 9.02 5.22
CA HIS A 48 -3.25 10.14 4.37
C HIS A 48 -4.06 10.16 3.07
N ILE A 49 -4.16 11.33 2.44
CA ILE A 49 -4.72 11.49 1.10
C ILE A 49 -3.62 11.53 0.06
N TYR A 50 -3.84 10.87 -1.07
CA TYR A 50 -2.98 10.91 -2.23
C TYR A 50 -3.78 11.26 -3.48
N ILE A 51 -3.10 11.83 -4.47
CA ILE A 51 -3.66 12.01 -5.81
C ILE A 51 -4.11 10.65 -6.36
N GLY A 52 -5.32 10.61 -6.92
CA GLY A 52 -5.99 9.39 -7.39
C GLY A 52 -6.85 8.69 -6.34
N ASP A 53 -6.80 9.09 -5.08
CA ASP A 53 -7.72 8.55 -4.07
C ASP A 53 -9.18 9.01 -4.32
N PRO A 54 -10.17 8.21 -3.91
CA PRO A 54 -11.57 8.60 -4.04
C PRO A 54 -11.94 9.74 -3.07
N GLU A 55 -12.84 10.62 -3.49
CA GLU A 55 -13.38 11.73 -2.70
C GLU A 55 -13.91 11.29 -1.33
N SER A 56 -14.51 10.10 -1.25
CA SER A 56 -15.01 9.53 0.01
C SER A 56 -13.94 9.33 1.09
N LYS A 57 -12.66 9.24 0.71
CA LYS A 57 -11.54 9.09 1.64
C LYS A 57 -11.20 10.40 2.34
N ILE A 58 -11.47 11.55 1.72
CA ILE A 58 -11.16 12.88 2.27
C ILE A 58 -11.77 13.01 3.67
N ARG A 59 -13.08 12.73 3.79
CA ARG A 59 -13.79 12.83 5.07
C ARG A 59 -13.35 11.80 6.12
N LYS A 60 -12.80 10.67 5.68
CA LYS A 60 -12.26 9.65 6.61
C LYS A 60 -10.94 10.07 7.22
N VAL A 61 -10.16 10.87 6.50
CA VAL A 61 -8.83 11.34 6.93
C VAL A 61 -8.93 12.67 7.67
N PHE A 62 -9.64 13.65 7.11
CA PHE A 62 -9.68 15.02 7.63
C PHE A 62 -10.97 15.37 8.40
N GLY A 63 -12.00 14.52 8.37
CA GLY A 63 -13.28 14.81 8.99
C GLY A 63 -14.21 15.65 8.10
N GLU A 64 -15.06 16.47 8.71
CA GLU A 64 -15.98 17.33 7.96
C GLU A 64 -15.26 18.62 7.55
N PRO A 65 -15.30 19.02 6.27
CA PRO A 65 -14.71 20.27 5.80
C PRO A 65 -15.50 21.48 6.32
N ASP A 66 -14.80 22.58 6.60
CA ASP A 66 -15.43 23.88 6.90
C ASP A 66 -16.20 24.41 5.69
N ARG A 67 -15.64 24.18 4.50
CA ARG A 67 -16.26 24.63 3.24
C ARG A 67 -16.02 23.66 2.09
N VAL A 68 -17.04 23.50 1.26
CA VAL A 68 -16.95 22.78 -0.01
C VAL A 68 -17.40 23.67 -1.16
N ASN A 69 -16.47 24.10 -2.00
CA ASN A 69 -16.78 24.79 -3.24
C ASN A 69 -16.99 23.76 -4.35
N ARG A 70 -18.12 23.82 -5.06
CA ARG A 70 -18.46 22.90 -6.15
C ARG A 70 -18.70 23.66 -7.45
N HIS A 71 -18.04 23.22 -8.51
CA HIS A 71 -18.19 23.75 -9.86
C HIS A 71 -18.52 22.61 -10.83
N VAL A 72 -19.58 22.75 -11.62
CA VAL A 72 -19.99 21.75 -12.60
C VAL A 72 -19.90 22.39 -13.98
N SER A 73 -19.22 21.72 -14.90
CA SER A 73 -19.15 22.11 -16.31
C SER A 73 -19.40 20.91 -17.22
N GLU A 74 -19.41 21.14 -18.53
CA GLU A 74 -19.47 20.08 -19.53
C GLU A 74 -18.28 19.09 -19.45
N TYR A 75 -17.17 19.50 -18.83
CA TYR A 75 -15.94 18.71 -18.70
C TYR A 75 -15.84 17.91 -17.39
N GLY A 76 -16.86 17.98 -16.54
CA GLY A 76 -16.94 17.26 -15.28
C GLY A 76 -17.29 18.13 -14.07
N THR A 77 -17.28 17.51 -12.89
CA THR A 77 -17.50 18.16 -11.60
C THR A 77 -16.18 18.37 -10.88
N LEU A 78 -15.85 19.61 -10.60
CA LEU A 78 -14.72 20.02 -9.77
C LEU A 78 -15.23 20.36 -8.37
N LYS A 79 -14.55 19.88 -7.32
CA LYS A 79 -14.81 20.33 -5.94
C LYS A 79 -13.51 20.68 -5.25
N GLN A 80 -13.56 21.70 -4.41
CA GLN A 80 -12.51 22.08 -3.49
C GLN A 80 -13.06 21.94 -2.07
N TYR A 81 -12.35 21.17 -1.25
CA TYR A 81 -12.58 20.99 0.18
C TYR A 81 -11.61 21.89 0.92
N VAL A 82 -12.11 22.70 1.84
CA VAL A 82 -11.32 23.62 2.66
C VAL A 82 -11.43 23.21 4.12
N TYR A 83 -10.30 23.09 4.77
CA TYR A 83 -10.15 22.88 6.21
C TYR A 83 -9.33 24.05 6.77
N GLU A 84 -9.89 24.75 7.73
CA GLU A 84 -9.26 25.90 8.37
C GLU A 84 -8.74 25.50 9.75
N TYR A 85 -7.44 25.66 9.98
CA TYR A 85 -6.79 25.42 11.27
C TYR A 85 -6.12 26.71 11.77
N ASP A 86 -5.83 26.76 13.07
CA ASP A 86 -5.17 27.92 13.68
C ASP A 86 -3.76 28.17 13.11
N ASP A 87 -3.09 27.13 12.60
CA ASP A 87 -1.73 27.13 12.08
C ASP A 87 -1.63 27.11 10.54
N GLY A 88 -2.76 27.03 9.82
CA GLY A 88 -2.78 26.99 8.36
C GLY A 88 -4.10 26.45 7.81
N ASN A 89 -4.28 26.53 6.49
CA ASN A 89 -5.47 25.99 5.83
C ASN A 89 -5.09 24.89 4.85
N THR A 90 -5.81 23.77 4.89
CA THR A 90 -5.65 22.68 3.94
C THR A 90 -6.73 22.73 2.87
N TYR A 91 -6.32 22.59 1.61
CA TYR A 91 -7.17 22.58 0.44
C TYR A 91 -7.01 21.26 -0.32
N ILE A 92 -8.13 20.59 -0.59
CA ILE A 92 -8.15 19.33 -1.35
C ILE A 92 -9.04 19.48 -2.57
N TYR A 93 -8.49 19.19 -3.74
CA TYR A 93 -9.20 19.33 -5.01
C TYR A 93 -9.57 17.97 -5.55
N THR A 94 -10.80 17.86 -6.03
CA THR A 94 -11.31 16.66 -6.70
C THR A 94 -11.90 16.99 -8.05
N ARG A 95 -11.79 16.03 -8.96
CA ARG A 95 -12.49 16.00 -10.24
C ARG A 95 -13.22 14.69 -10.38
N ASP A 96 -14.53 14.77 -10.63
CA ASP A 96 -15.42 13.62 -10.84
C ASP A 96 -15.31 12.55 -9.73
N GLY A 97 -15.12 12.99 -8.48
CA GLY A 97 -15.03 12.10 -7.32
C GLY A 97 -13.62 11.54 -7.05
N VAL A 98 -12.59 12.03 -7.73
CA VAL A 98 -11.19 11.61 -7.55
C VAL A 98 -10.33 12.79 -7.12
N VAL A 99 -9.47 12.60 -6.13
CA VAL A 99 -8.50 13.61 -5.68
C VAL A 99 -7.49 13.88 -6.80
N THR A 100 -7.37 15.14 -7.20
CA THR A 100 -6.44 15.57 -8.25
C THR A 100 -5.29 16.39 -7.69
N ASP A 101 -5.50 17.11 -6.60
CA ASP A 101 -4.49 18.01 -6.03
C ASP A 101 -4.71 18.23 -4.52
N PHE A 102 -3.65 18.61 -3.82
CA PHE A 102 -3.61 18.80 -2.36
C PHE A 102 -2.61 19.91 -1.99
N GLN A 103 -3.04 20.80 -1.10
CA GLN A 103 -2.21 21.90 -0.58
C GLN A 103 -2.44 22.02 0.93
N ASP A 104 -1.38 21.95 1.71
CA ASP A 104 -1.35 22.16 3.17
C ASP A 104 -0.43 23.33 3.55
#